data_AF-A0A358DSC3-F1
#
_entry.id   AF-A0A358DSC3-F1
#
_cell.length_a   1.000
_cell.length_b   1.000
_cell.length_c   1.000
_cell.angle_alpha   90.00
_cell.angle_beta   90.00
_cell.angle_gamma   90.00
#
_symmetry.space_group_name_H-M   'P 1'
#
loop_
_entity.id
_entity.type
_entity.pdbx_description
1 polymer ?
#
loop_
_entity_poly.entity_id
_entity_poly.type
_entity_poly.pdbx_seq_one_letter_code
_entity_poly.pdbx_strand_id
1 'polypeptide(L)'
;MEHTGVIAGMSGSPVYRNGELIGAVGYRMGSFSREPIAGITPIDAMRAVLEGKGSTAQGSGSTQRLALPLVSAGLDATVANELGKLLDASGYPKVRPVMGGGSSGQATPDHLVNGGAIAVELARGDVDIFATGTVTWTDGKRFLAFGHPMFGEGEAELPVATAWISTTLPSPMNAFKISRLGKRVGTMTQDRLPAIAGQIGPLPRTIPLQLDVGGTPYKVELAWHRAVLPMIAKAIIANALKERSEFEAGGTLRLTGTIATDHGDLRLDEWAAHPTSTRLAGPLTGALAGYLNTLINNPIGSLRPRAMNLKIAEQRTIEVESLRDLRVLTPRVRAGEEVVVIVRLRRYQGGERQLRLSMKIPRATVPGPAQLHVCTGSLLDEADQLTGHGEPPRRIEAIVDWLNDRHSPNQLALLALRGGDARSFAEAGSLTSGRIEALAGPSLDSRSHSFQRLARGDLVINPGPVTGHLAVPIDILPGVQ
;
A
#
# COMPACT_ATOMS: atom_id res chain seq x y z
N MET A 1 19.24 16.11 26.83
CA MET A 1 19.61 14.74 27.27
C MET A 1 19.40 14.54 28.76
N GLU A 2 19.77 15.51 29.61
CA GLU A 2 19.74 15.39 31.09
C GLU A 2 18.39 14.95 31.69
N HIS A 3 17.26 15.26 31.06
CA HIS A 3 15.93 14.87 31.56
C HIS A 3 15.20 13.81 30.72
N THR A 4 15.64 13.55 29.49
CA THR A 4 14.89 12.75 28.50
C THR A 4 15.67 11.59 27.91
N GLY A 5 16.97 11.46 28.20
CA GLY A 5 17.81 10.44 27.59
C GLY A 5 18.10 10.68 26.11
N VAL A 6 18.46 9.59 25.41
CA VAL A 6 18.63 9.55 23.96
C VAL A 6 17.27 9.35 23.28
N ILE A 7 16.72 10.43 22.70
CA ILE A 7 15.40 10.51 22.07
C ILE A 7 15.42 10.30 20.55
N ALA A 8 14.27 9.96 19.97
CA ALA A 8 14.08 9.89 18.52
C ALA A 8 14.25 11.29 17.86
N GLY A 9 14.89 11.32 16.69
CA GLY A 9 15.25 12.56 16.00
C GLY A 9 16.59 13.20 16.43
N MET A 10 17.33 12.61 17.37
CA MET A 10 18.77 12.94 17.61
C MET A 10 19.73 12.07 16.78
N SER A 11 19.18 11.13 16.02
CA SER A 11 19.98 10.34 15.08
C SER A 11 20.71 11.27 14.11
N GLY A 12 22.03 11.08 13.99
CA GLY A 12 22.90 11.90 13.16
C GLY A 12 23.54 13.09 13.88
N SER A 13 23.26 13.33 15.17
CA SER A 13 23.94 14.39 15.92
C SER A 13 25.46 14.15 15.94
N PRO A 14 26.27 15.09 15.45
CA PRO A 14 27.71 14.90 15.34
C PRO A 14 28.38 14.85 16.72
N VAL A 15 29.34 13.95 16.86
CA VAL A 15 30.14 13.77 18.08
C VAL A 15 31.60 14.05 17.76
N TYR A 16 32.20 14.94 18.57
CA TYR A 16 33.57 15.38 18.39
C TYR A 16 34.46 14.94 19.55
N ARG A 17 35.72 14.62 19.25
CA ARG A 17 36.79 14.43 20.23
C ARG A 17 37.97 15.29 19.80
N ASN A 18 38.46 16.16 20.68
CA ASN A 18 39.56 17.09 20.38
C ASN A 18 39.33 17.95 19.12
N GLY A 19 38.08 18.33 18.84
CA GLY A 19 37.72 19.10 17.64
C GLY A 19 37.54 18.27 16.37
N GLU A 20 37.87 16.97 16.39
CA GLU A 20 37.71 16.07 15.26
C GLU A 20 36.36 15.34 15.33
N LEU A 21 35.65 15.27 14.20
CA LEU A 21 34.40 14.52 14.09
C LEU A 21 34.71 13.03 14.13
N ILE A 22 34.25 12.33 15.17
CA ILE A 22 34.50 10.89 15.34
C ILE A 22 33.30 10.02 14.93
N GLY A 23 32.11 10.61 14.80
CA GLY A 23 30.90 9.89 14.42
C GLY A 23 29.63 10.64 14.73
N ALA A 24 28.52 9.91 14.78
CA ALA A 24 27.21 10.46 15.13
C ALA A 24 26.42 9.55 16.06
N VAL A 25 25.52 10.16 16.85
CA VAL A 25 24.53 9.41 17.63
C VAL A 25 23.63 8.61 16.69
N GLY A 26 23.56 7.29 16.87
CA GLY A 26 22.70 6.41 16.06
C GLY A 26 21.90 5.40 16.89
N TYR A 27 22.36 5.11 18.11
CA TYR A 27 21.85 4.01 18.91
C TYR A 27 21.65 4.44 20.37
N ARG A 28 20.81 3.71 21.09
CA ARG A 28 20.64 3.80 22.53
C ARG A 28 20.99 2.46 23.20
N MET A 29 21.45 2.51 24.44
CA MET A 29 21.69 1.31 25.25
C MET A 29 20.42 0.95 26.04
N GLY A 30 19.76 -0.16 25.68
CA GLY A 30 18.51 -0.60 26.30
C GLY A 30 17.28 0.30 26.05
N SER A 31 16.10 -0.14 26.52
CA SER A 31 14.82 0.60 26.35
C SER A 31 14.45 1.50 27.54
N PHE A 32 15.06 1.27 28.71
CA PHE A 32 14.70 1.92 29.98
C PHE A 32 15.92 2.39 30.80
N SER A 33 17.05 2.64 30.13
CA SER A 33 18.24 3.16 30.81
C SER A 33 17.95 4.54 31.39
N ARG A 34 18.23 4.73 32.69
CA ARG A 34 18.16 6.05 33.35
C ARG A 34 19.32 6.96 32.94
N GLU A 35 20.43 6.37 32.50
CA GLU A 35 21.58 7.10 32.00
C GLU A 35 21.49 7.30 30.47
N PRO A 36 21.79 8.52 29.96
CA PRO A 36 21.73 8.85 28.54
C PRO A 36 22.91 8.27 27.75
N ILE A 37 23.09 6.95 27.76
CA ILE A 37 24.18 6.28 27.02
C ILE A 37 23.78 6.13 25.54
N ALA A 38 24.47 6.89 24.69
CA ALA A 38 24.33 6.84 23.23
C ALA A 38 25.41 5.94 22.60
N GLY A 39 24.99 5.12 21.64
CA GLY A 39 25.92 4.42 20.75
C GLY A 39 26.25 5.31 19.55
N ILE A 40 27.55 5.43 19.25
CA ILE A 40 28.08 6.28 18.19
C ILE A 40 28.38 5.44 16.96
N THR A 41 27.86 5.85 15.82
CA THR A 41 28.24 5.30 14.52
C THR A 41 29.54 5.97 14.07
N PRO A 42 30.62 5.22 13.84
CA PRO A 42 31.92 5.81 13.48
C PRO A 42 31.86 6.60 12.17
N ILE A 43 32.53 7.75 12.12
CA ILE A 43 32.49 8.64 10.96
C ILE A 43 33.03 7.97 9.68
N ASP A 44 34.02 7.08 9.78
CA ASP A 44 34.60 6.40 8.62
C ASP A 44 33.59 5.46 7.96
N ALA A 45 32.79 4.76 8.78
CA ALA A 45 31.69 3.94 8.29
C ALA A 45 30.60 4.78 7.62
N MET A 46 30.31 5.97 8.15
CA MET A 46 29.35 6.89 7.54
C MET A 46 29.88 7.48 6.23
N ARG A 47 31.15 7.90 6.17
CA ARG A 47 31.77 8.42 4.94
C ARG A 47 31.78 7.42 3.80
N ALA A 48 31.94 6.13 4.10
CA ALA A 48 31.82 5.07 3.09
C ALA A 48 30.45 5.08 2.37
N VAL A 49 29.38 5.53 3.03
CA VAL A 49 28.04 5.65 2.43
C VAL A 49 28.00 6.67 1.30
N LEU A 50 28.80 7.75 1.34
CA LEU A 50 28.92 8.71 0.23
C LEU A 50 29.45 8.06 -1.05
N GLU A 51 30.18 6.95 -0.93
CA GLU A 51 30.74 6.17 -2.03
C GLU A 51 29.84 4.98 -2.41
N GLY A 52 28.63 4.91 -1.86
CA GLY A 52 27.72 3.77 -2.07
C GLY A 52 28.17 2.48 -1.38
N LYS A 53 29.10 2.56 -0.43
CA LYS A 53 29.54 1.39 0.36
C LYS A 53 28.72 1.27 1.63
N GLY A 54 28.27 0.06 1.95
CA GLY A 54 27.68 -0.28 3.24
C GLY A 54 28.68 -1.09 4.05
N SER A 55 28.99 -0.67 5.28
CA SER A 55 29.72 -1.52 6.22
C SER A 55 28.76 -2.33 7.10
N THR A 56 29.16 -3.54 7.47
CA THR A 56 28.44 -4.43 8.41
C THR A 56 28.69 -4.03 9.85
N ALA A 57 28.57 -2.74 10.20
CA ALA A 57 28.58 -2.32 11.59
C ALA A 57 27.26 -2.74 12.26
N GLN A 58 27.09 -4.03 12.50
CA GLN A 58 26.10 -4.56 13.43
C GLN A 58 26.58 -4.23 14.84
N GLY A 59 25.76 -3.50 15.60
CA GLY A 59 25.94 -3.40 17.04
C GLY A 59 25.92 -4.81 17.64
N SER A 60 27.03 -5.21 18.26
CA SER A 60 27.10 -6.43 19.07
C SER A 60 26.44 -6.16 20.42
N GLY A 61 25.36 -6.88 20.75
CA GLY A 61 24.71 -6.88 22.08
C GLY A 61 24.10 -5.55 22.56
N SER A 62 22.99 -5.63 23.31
CA SER A 62 22.21 -4.59 24.06
C SER A 62 21.93 -3.20 23.42
N THR A 63 22.47 -2.89 22.24
CA THR A 63 22.33 -1.63 21.52
C THR A 63 21.15 -1.70 20.56
N GLN A 64 20.26 -0.70 20.66
CA GLN A 64 19.08 -0.61 19.80
C GLN A 64 19.18 0.65 18.94
N ARG A 65 18.85 0.52 17.66
CA ARG A 65 18.66 1.69 16.78
C ARG A 65 17.61 2.61 17.39
N LEU A 66 17.85 3.91 17.28
CA LEU A 66 16.84 4.90 17.62
C LEU A 66 15.62 4.73 16.71
N ALA A 67 14.43 4.95 17.26
CA ALA A 67 13.23 4.99 16.44
C ALA A 67 13.33 6.17 15.47
N LEU A 68 12.89 5.93 14.23
CA LEU A 68 12.76 6.96 13.21
C LEU A 68 11.38 7.61 13.38
N PRO A 69 11.29 8.88 13.82
CA PRO A 69 10.03 9.59 13.86
C PRO A 69 9.61 9.91 12.43
N LEU A 70 8.48 9.36 11.99
CA LEU A 70 7.81 9.71 10.76
C LEU A 70 6.78 10.79 11.07
N VAL A 71 7.20 12.03 10.94
CA VAL A 71 6.39 13.19 11.27
C VAL A 71 5.30 13.35 10.23
N SER A 72 4.07 13.53 10.71
CA SER A 72 2.90 13.79 9.87
C SER A 72 2.22 15.09 10.28
N ALA A 73 2.03 15.99 9.32
CA ALA A 73 1.22 17.19 9.48
C ALA A 73 0.02 17.08 8.53
N GLY A 74 -1.19 17.22 9.07
CA GLY A 74 -2.44 17.05 8.32
C GLY A 74 -3.01 15.63 8.33
N LEU A 75 -2.35 14.63 8.93
CA LEU A 75 -2.97 13.31 9.13
C LEU A 75 -3.79 13.26 10.42
N ASP A 76 -4.98 12.67 10.35
CA ASP A 76 -5.74 12.26 11.53
C ASP A 76 -5.00 11.18 12.34
N ALA A 77 -5.11 11.25 13.67
CA ALA A 77 -4.40 10.35 14.58
C ALA A 77 -4.74 8.86 14.39
N THR A 78 -5.97 8.54 13.99
CA THR A 78 -6.39 7.16 13.69
C THR A 78 -5.70 6.66 12.43
N VAL A 79 -5.64 7.50 11.39
CA VAL A 79 -4.96 7.19 10.13
C VAL A 79 -3.46 7.01 10.35
N ALA A 80 -2.83 7.90 11.13
CA ALA A 80 -1.42 7.78 11.50
C ALA A 80 -1.12 6.48 12.28
N ASN A 81 -2.01 6.07 13.19
CA ASN A 81 -1.87 4.81 13.93
C ASN A 81 -2.00 3.58 13.01
N GLU A 82 -2.96 3.58 12.09
CA GLU A 82 -3.10 2.51 11.09
C GLU A 82 -1.88 2.43 10.16
N LEU A 83 -1.33 3.57 9.73
CA LEU A 83 -0.06 3.62 8.99
C LEU A 83 1.08 2.99 9.80
N GLY A 84 1.14 3.26 11.11
CA GLY A 84 2.14 2.66 12.01
C GLY A 84 2.03 1.15 12.07
N LYS A 85 0.81 0.60 12.17
CA LYS A 85 0.58 -0.85 12.14
C LYS A 85 1.02 -1.48 10.82
N LEU A 86 0.73 -0.80 9.71
CA LEU A 86 1.16 -1.27 8.39
C LEU A 86 2.69 -1.28 8.28
N LEU A 87 3.38 -0.22 8.74
CA LEU A 87 4.85 -0.16 8.77
C LEU A 87 5.45 -1.27 9.64
N ASP A 88 4.89 -1.50 10.82
CA ASP A 88 5.31 -2.60 11.70
C ASP A 88 5.15 -3.96 10.99
N ALA A 89 3.99 -4.20 10.35
CA ALA A 89 3.71 -5.44 9.62
C ALA A 89 4.57 -5.63 8.36
N SER A 90 5.03 -4.54 7.73
CA SER A 90 5.91 -4.56 6.56
C SER A 90 7.41 -4.61 6.91
N GLY A 91 7.77 -4.88 8.17
CA GLY A 91 9.16 -5.05 8.58
C GLY A 91 9.89 -3.78 9.01
N TYR A 92 9.15 -2.68 9.25
CA TYR A 92 9.69 -1.40 9.71
C TYR A 92 9.27 -1.03 11.14
N PRO A 93 9.45 -1.91 12.16
CA PRO A 93 8.92 -1.71 13.52
C PRO A 93 9.54 -0.56 14.31
N LYS A 94 10.54 0.12 13.72
CA LYS A 94 11.24 1.27 14.30
C LYS A 94 10.83 2.60 13.66
N VAL A 95 10.01 2.57 12.61
CA VAL A 95 9.45 3.77 11.98
C VAL A 95 8.13 4.07 12.67
N ARG A 96 8.06 5.21 13.37
CA ARG A 96 6.91 5.56 14.21
C ARG A 96 6.26 6.83 13.69
N PRO A 97 5.02 6.75 13.17
CA PRO A 97 4.23 7.93 12.88
C PRO A 97 4.05 8.77 14.14
N VAL A 98 4.36 10.06 14.03
CA VAL A 98 4.18 11.03 15.11
C VAL A 98 3.52 12.29 14.54
N MET A 99 2.80 13.01 15.40
CA MET A 99 2.19 14.28 14.99
C MET A 99 3.25 15.37 14.90
N GLY A 100 3.25 16.10 13.79
CA GLY A 100 4.09 17.26 13.53
C GLY A 100 3.49 18.55 14.06
N GLY A 101 4.29 19.62 14.04
CA GLY A 101 3.79 20.97 14.25
C GLY A 101 3.13 21.49 12.97
N GLY A 102 2.02 22.20 13.07
CA GLY A 102 1.38 22.86 11.92
C GLY A 102 2.36 23.80 11.19
N SER A 103 2.20 23.93 9.87
CA SER A 103 3.09 24.70 8.98
C SER A 103 3.07 26.23 9.21
N SER A 104 2.19 26.74 10.06
CA SER A 104 2.13 28.16 10.42
C SER A 104 3.14 28.52 11.50
N GLY A 105 4.14 29.34 11.13
CA GLY A 105 5.06 30.03 12.05
C GLY A 105 6.55 29.76 11.81
N GLN A 106 7.37 30.79 12.15
CA GLN A 106 8.84 30.92 12.15
C GLN A 106 9.62 30.28 10.98
N ALA A 107 10.46 31.09 10.32
CA ALA A 107 11.26 30.68 9.16
C ALA A 107 12.11 29.44 9.46
N THR A 108 12.04 28.44 8.57
CA THR A 108 12.95 27.29 8.60
C THR A 108 14.32 27.70 8.06
N PRO A 109 15.41 27.05 8.47
CA PRO A 109 16.73 27.31 7.89
C PRO A 109 16.73 27.14 6.37
N ASP A 110 17.54 27.92 5.66
CA ASP A 110 17.59 27.88 4.19
C ASP A 110 18.60 26.87 3.62
N HIS A 111 19.50 26.35 4.47
CA HIS A 111 20.55 25.41 4.10
C HIS A 111 20.84 24.42 5.24
N LEU A 112 21.44 23.28 4.89
CA LEU A 112 21.89 22.27 5.84
C LEU A 112 23.21 22.71 6.49
N VAL A 113 23.33 22.49 7.80
CA VAL A 113 24.55 22.74 8.60
C VAL A 113 24.83 21.54 9.50
N ASN A 114 26.09 21.33 9.89
CA ASN A 114 26.45 20.27 10.83
C ASN A 114 25.68 20.45 12.15
N GLY A 115 25.03 19.39 12.63
CA GLY A 115 24.16 19.42 13.80
C GLY A 115 22.76 20.01 13.57
N GLY A 116 22.49 20.55 12.37
CA GLY A 116 21.19 21.07 11.98
C GLY A 116 20.15 19.97 11.73
N ALA A 117 18.87 20.32 11.81
CA ALA A 117 17.78 19.39 11.55
C ALA A 117 17.56 19.21 10.03
N ILE A 118 17.28 17.98 9.64
CA ILE A 118 17.03 17.56 8.26
C ILE A 118 15.76 16.72 8.20
N ALA A 119 14.98 16.91 7.12
CA ALA A 119 13.82 16.12 6.80
C ALA A 119 14.02 15.36 5.48
N VAL A 120 13.65 14.07 5.47
CA VAL A 120 13.53 13.26 4.26
C VAL A 120 12.05 13.07 3.96
N GLU A 121 11.59 13.59 2.83
CA GLU A 121 10.17 13.65 2.49
C GLU A 121 9.67 12.32 1.90
N LEU A 122 8.48 11.89 2.33
CA LEU A 122 7.69 10.83 1.68
C LEU A 122 6.44 11.41 1.00
N ALA A 123 5.87 12.46 1.57
CA ALA A 123 4.74 13.20 1.02
C ALA A 123 4.86 14.69 1.37
N ARG A 124 4.43 15.57 0.46
CA ARG A 124 4.35 17.03 0.68
C ARG A 124 3.11 17.62 0.04
N GLY A 125 2.40 18.53 0.72
CA GLY A 125 1.23 19.21 0.16
C GLY A 125 0.14 19.44 1.21
N ASP A 126 -1.10 19.04 0.89
CA ASP A 126 -2.20 19.07 1.87
C ASP A 126 -1.91 18.18 3.10
N VAL A 127 -1.07 17.16 2.92
CA VAL A 127 -0.46 16.39 4.02
C VAL A 127 1.04 16.32 3.79
N ASP A 128 1.79 16.62 4.84
CA ASP A 128 3.24 16.39 4.87
C ASP A 128 3.54 15.12 5.67
N ILE A 129 4.32 14.22 5.10
CA ILE A 129 4.84 13.03 5.78
C ILE A 129 6.33 12.94 5.52
N PHE A 130 7.14 13.03 6.56
CA PHE A 130 8.60 13.10 6.43
C PHE A 130 9.29 12.50 7.64
N ALA A 131 10.47 11.92 7.45
CA ALA A 131 11.30 11.49 8.56
C ALA A 131 12.27 12.60 8.97
N THR A 132 12.43 12.79 10.27
CA THR A 132 13.29 13.86 10.81
C THR A 132 14.50 13.28 11.54
N GLY A 133 15.66 13.90 11.32
CA GLY A 133 16.87 13.64 12.10
C GLY A 133 17.84 14.80 12.04
N THR A 134 19.13 14.50 12.13
CA THR A 134 20.20 15.50 12.24
C THR A 134 21.25 15.30 11.15
N VAL A 135 21.74 16.40 10.60
CA VAL A 135 22.89 16.43 9.68
C VAL A 135 24.15 16.18 10.50
N THR A 136 24.85 15.10 10.20
CA THR A 136 26.14 14.80 10.82
C THR A 136 27.23 15.66 10.23
N TRP A 137 27.27 15.75 8.91
CA TRP A 137 28.32 16.45 8.18
C TRP A 137 27.81 16.95 6.84
N THR A 138 28.28 18.12 6.40
CA THR A 138 28.05 18.66 5.05
C THR A 138 29.26 19.48 4.59
N ASP A 139 29.58 19.40 3.30
CA ASP A 139 30.55 20.27 2.61
C ASP A 139 29.86 21.36 1.76
N GLY A 140 28.54 21.52 1.91
CA GLY A 140 27.72 22.41 1.11
C GLY A 140 27.28 21.84 -0.24
N LYS A 141 27.81 20.68 -0.66
CA LYS A 141 27.41 19.96 -1.87
C LYS A 141 26.85 18.58 -1.57
N ARG A 142 27.37 17.92 -0.54
CA ARG A 142 26.98 16.59 -0.08
C ARG A 142 26.72 16.63 1.42
N PHE A 143 25.92 15.70 1.89
CA PHE A 143 25.65 15.55 3.30
C PHE A 143 25.69 14.09 3.75
N LEU A 144 26.01 13.92 5.03
CA LEU A 144 25.74 12.73 5.83
C LEU A 144 24.72 13.11 6.90
N ALA A 145 23.72 12.28 7.07
CA ALA A 145 22.70 12.47 8.09
C ALA A 145 22.27 11.13 8.67
N PHE A 146 21.63 11.21 9.83
CA PHE A 146 21.28 10.06 10.67
C PHE A 146 22.53 9.27 11.10
N GLY A 147 22.40 8.47 12.16
CA GLY A 147 23.44 7.52 12.59
C GLY A 147 23.03 6.07 12.33
N HIS A 148 22.01 5.85 11.49
CA HIS A 148 21.42 4.55 11.19
C HIS A 148 20.64 4.65 9.86
N PRO A 149 20.19 3.53 9.25
CA PRO A 149 19.40 3.61 8.03
C PRO A 149 17.98 4.13 8.33
N MET A 150 17.35 4.76 7.34
CA MET A 150 15.95 5.13 7.38
C MET A 150 15.07 3.88 7.17
N PHE A 151 15.17 3.27 5.99
CA PHE A 151 14.52 2.01 5.61
C PHE A 151 15.54 0.92 5.22
N GLY A 152 16.76 1.31 4.86
CA GLY A 152 17.86 0.42 4.47
C GLY A 152 17.82 -0.05 3.03
N GLU A 153 17.24 0.75 2.12
CA GLU A 153 17.03 0.40 0.71
C GLU A 153 18.31 0.39 -0.15
N GLY A 154 19.45 0.85 0.39
CA GLY A 154 20.68 0.99 -0.38
C GLY A 154 20.65 2.27 -1.21
N GLU A 155 20.40 2.17 -2.52
CA GLU A 155 20.26 3.33 -3.39
C GLU A 155 18.79 3.78 -3.44
N ALA A 156 18.53 5.02 -3.08
CA ALA A 156 17.18 5.57 -3.05
C ALA A 156 17.23 7.07 -3.32
N GLU A 157 16.28 7.59 -4.09
CA GLU A 157 16.18 9.00 -4.48
C GLU A 157 14.98 9.65 -3.77
N LEU A 158 15.21 10.24 -2.59
CA LEU A 158 14.15 10.91 -1.81
C LEU A 158 14.42 12.41 -1.66
N PRO A 159 13.38 13.27 -1.74
CA PRO A 159 13.57 14.70 -1.52
C PRO A 159 14.05 14.98 -0.10
N VAL A 160 14.99 15.90 0.01
CA VAL A 160 15.53 16.37 1.29
C VAL A 160 15.21 17.84 1.47
N ALA A 161 14.74 18.16 2.67
CA ALA A 161 14.43 19.51 3.08
C ALA A 161 15.14 19.88 4.39
N THR A 162 15.25 21.18 4.63
CA THR A 162 15.54 21.69 5.97
C THR A 162 14.36 21.42 6.90
N ALA A 163 14.62 21.37 8.20
CA ALA A 163 13.58 21.18 9.20
C ALA A 163 13.76 22.16 10.36
N TRP A 164 12.65 22.56 10.98
CA TRP A 164 12.65 23.32 12.23
C TRP A 164 12.15 22.45 13.37
N ILE A 165 12.86 22.43 14.49
CA ILE A 165 12.43 21.71 15.70
C ILE A 165 11.64 22.67 16.57
N SER A 166 10.33 22.47 16.66
CA SER A 166 9.44 23.31 17.47
C SER A 166 9.64 23.04 18.96
N THR A 167 9.67 21.76 19.34
CA THR A 167 9.91 21.34 20.73
C THR A 167 10.29 19.85 20.79
N THR A 168 10.63 19.37 21.97
CA THR A 168 10.81 17.95 22.27
C THR A 168 9.66 17.48 23.13
N LEU A 169 8.98 16.40 22.73
CA LEU A 169 7.96 15.76 23.54
C LEU A 169 8.63 14.68 24.43
N PRO A 170 8.67 14.87 25.76
CA PRO A 170 9.14 13.83 26.67
C PRO A 170 8.12 12.69 26.73
N SER A 171 8.59 11.44 26.66
CA SER A 171 7.75 10.26 26.82
C SER A 171 8.59 9.08 27.31
N PRO A 172 8.12 8.31 28.32
CA PRO A 172 8.81 7.11 28.79
C PRO A 172 8.90 6.01 27.75
N MET A 173 7.97 5.97 26.79
CA MET A 173 7.94 4.95 25.75
C MET A 173 8.70 5.39 24.49
N ASN A 174 8.46 6.62 24.01
CA ASN A 174 9.07 7.17 22.80
C ASN A 174 9.15 8.69 22.89
N ALA A 175 10.23 9.24 23.44
CA ALA A 175 10.49 10.68 23.34
C ALA A 175 10.94 11.03 21.92
N PHE A 176 10.42 12.12 21.35
CA PHE A 176 10.74 12.56 19.98
C PHE A 176 10.68 14.09 19.82
N LYS A 177 11.26 14.59 18.74
CA LYS A 177 11.18 16.01 18.35
C LYS A 177 9.92 16.26 17.53
N ILE A 178 9.15 17.29 17.90
CA ILE A 178 8.09 17.83 17.06
C ILE A 178 8.73 18.81 16.09
N SER A 179 8.63 18.53 14.79
CA SER A 179 9.28 19.33 13.75
C SER A 179 8.31 19.82 12.69
N ARG A 180 8.74 20.86 11.97
CA ARG A 180 8.09 21.41 10.78
C ARG A 180 8.96 21.23 9.56
N LEU A 181 8.34 20.94 8.42
CA LEU A 181 9.00 20.78 7.14
C LEU A 181 9.38 22.15 6.56
N GLY A 182 10.62 22.26 6.07
CA GLY A 182 11.14 23.49 5.46
C GLY A 182 11.22 23.42 3.94
N LYS A 183 12.22 24.12 3.40
CA LYS A 183 12.48 24.20 1.97
C LYS A 183 13.23 22.95 1.50
N ARG A 184 12.86 22.42 0.32
CA ARG A 184 13.65 21.39 -0.36
C ARG A 184 15.01 21.94 -0.75
N VAL A 185 16.06 21.22 -0.38
CA VAL A 185 17.46 21.60 -0.59
C VAL A 185 18.27 20.56 -1.36
N GLY A 186 17.75 19.34 -1.54
CA GLY A 186 18.49 18.33 -2.29
C GLY A 186 17.81 16.97 -2.36
N THR A 187 18.63 15.96 -2.60
CA THR A 187 18.24 14.56 -2.79
C THR A 187 19.05 13.66 -1.86
N MET A 188 18.38 12.82 -1.08
CA MET A 188 18.98 11.64 -0.48
C MET A 188 19.22 10.64 -1.61
N THR A 189 20.44 10.09 -1.70
CA THR A 189 20.83 9.13 -2.76
C THR A 189 21.21 7.76 -2.19
N GLN A 190 21.49 7.68 -0.89
CA GLN A 190 21.94 6.47 -0.21
C GLN A 190 21.26 6.33 1.15
N ASP A 191 20.78 5.13 1.45
CA ASP A 191 20.19 4.73 2.72
C ASP A 191 20.77 3.38 3.14
N ARG A 192 21.87 3.43 3.89
CA ARG A 192 22.66 2.24 4.27
C ARG A 192 22.78 2.13 5.77
N LEU A 193 23.22 0.96 6.25
CA LEU A 193 23.29 0.64 7.68
C LEU A 193 23.95 1.73 8.55
N PRO A 194 25.05 2.41 8.13
CA PRO A 194 25.67 3.43 8.99
C PRO A 194 24.94 4.77 8.99
N ALA A 195 24.34 5.17 7.87
CA ALA A 195 23.83 6.53 7.66
C ALA A 195 22.97 6.63 6.40
N ILE A 196 22.29 7.76 6.27
CA ILE A 196 21.85 8.26 4.96
C ILE A 196 22.86 9.26 4.40
N ALA A 197 22.96 9.33 3.07
CA ALA A 197 23.80 10.29 2.39
C ALA A 197 23.10 10.84 1.13
N GLY A 198 23.54 12.01 0.69
CA GLY A 198 22.96 12.64 -0.49
C GLY A 198 23.68 13.90 -0.95
N GLN A 199 23.02 14.60 -1.86
CA GLN A 199 23.54 15.79 -2.53
C GLN A 199 22.59 16.97 -2.36
N ILE A 200 23.16 18.17 -2.22
CA ILE A 200 22.45 19.45 -2.15
C ILE A 200 22.35 20.00 -3.57
N GLY A 201 21.18 20.55 -3.93
CA GLY A 201 20.90 21.13 -5.24
C GLY A 201 19.85 20.33 -6.01
N PRO A 202 20.23 19.36 -6.87
CA PRO A 202 19.28 18.60 -7.67
C PRO A 202 18.20 17.96 -6.79
N LEU A 203 16.94 18.07 -7.22
CA LEU A 203 15.79 17.46 -6.57
C LEU A 203 15.37 16.21 -7.33
N PRO A 204 14.92 15.15 -6.63
CA PRO A 204 14.47 13.95 -7.31
C PRO A 204 13.07 14.18 -7.88
N ARG A 205 12.66 13.33 -8.82
CA ARG A 205 11.29 13.35 -9.33
C ARG A 205 10.32 12.92 -8.22
N THR A 206 9.24 13.68 -8.07
CA THR A 206 8.10 13.32 -7.23
C THR A 206 6.91 12.92 -8.10
N ILE A 207 5.92 12.28 -7.48
CA ILE A 207 4.73 11.75 -8.13
C ILE A 207 3.54 12.57 -7.65
N PRO A 208 2.99 13.48 -8.48
CA PRO A 208 1.83 14.25 -8.11
C PRO A 208 0.59 13.34 -7.98
N LEU A 209 -0.09 13.46 -6.85
CA LEU A 209 -1.39 12.87 -6.55
C LEU A 209 -2.41 14.01 -6.42
N GLN A 210 -3.43 13.98 -7.27
CA GLN A 210 -4.61 14.84 -7.16
C GLN A 210 -5.81 13.95 -6.84
N LEU A 211 -6.51 14.26 -5.76
CA LEU A 211 -7.68 13.51 -5.29
C LEU A 211 -8.86 14.46 -5.07
N ASP A 212 -9.90 14.33 -5.88
CA ASP A 212 -11.17 15.01 -5.68
C ASP A 212 -12.09 14.16 -4.77
N VAL A 213 -12.49 14.70 -3.63
CA VAL A 213 -13.47 14.13 -2.69
C VAL A 213 -14.57 15.17 -2.48
N GLY A 214 -15.34 15.47 -3.53
CA GLY A 214 -16.50 16.36 -3.46
C GLY A 214 -16.16 17.85 -3.29
N GLY A 215 -15.06 18.36 -3.86
CA GLY A 215 -14.71 19.78 -3.68
C GLY A 215 -13.35 20.18 -4.23
N THR A 216 -12.63 21.08 -3.55
CA THR A 216 -11.28 21.51 -3.95
C THR A 216 -10.32 20.32 -3.91
N PRO A 217 -9.67 19.91 -5.02
CA PRO A 217 -8.84 18.70 -5.02
C PRO A 217 -7.75 18.70 -3.94
N TYR A 218 -7.59 17.56 -3.24
CA TYR A 218 -6.45 17.25 -2.38
C TYR A 218 -5.21 17.06 -3.26
N LYS A 219 -4.13 17.78 -3.00
CA LYS A 219 -2.89 17.81 -3.78
C LYS A 219 -1.72 17.43 -2.89
N VAL A 220 -1.08 16.32 -3.25
CA VAL A 220 0.09 15.81 -2.54
C VAL A 220 1.13 15.36 -3.56
N GLU A 221 2.39 15.71 -3.35
CA GLU A 221 3.52 15.14 -4.07
C GLU A 221 4.12 13.99 -3.27
N LEU A 222 4.20 12.81 -3.88
CA LEU A 222 4.76 11.63 -3.25
C LEU A 222 6.20 11.39 -3.69
N ALA A 223 7.06 11.02 -2.75
CA ALA A 223 8.40 10.54 -3.07
C ALA A 223 8.36 9.10 -3.59
N TRP A 224 9.25 8.77 -4.52
CA TRP A 224 9.40 7.41 -5.01
C TRP A 224 10.10 6.53 -3.96
N HIS A 225 9.33 5.66 -3.31
CA HIS A 225 9.85 4.62 -2.42
C HIS A 225 9.12 3.30 -2.67
N ARG A 226 9.84 2.25 -3.07
CA ARG A 226 9.23 1.00 -3.55
C ARG A 226 8.32 0.33 -2.53
N ALA A 227 8.81 0.18 -1.30
CA ALA A 227 8.05 -0.45 -0.22
C ALA A 227 6.95 0.45 0.37
N VAL A 228 7.24 1.74 0.57
CA VAL A 228 6.44 2.61 1.43
C VAL A 228 5.42 3.45 0.65
N LEU A 229 5.64 3.75 -0.63
CA LEU A 229 4.73 4.57 -1.45
C LEU A 229 3.29 4.04 -1.44
N PRO A 230 3.00 2.73 -1.66
CA PRO A 230 1.63 2.22 -1.62
C PRO A 230 0.93 2.48 -0.29
N MET A 231 1.67 2.40 0.82
CA MET A 231 1.16 2.60 2.18
C MET A 231 0.87 4.07 2.47
N ILE A 232 1.74 4.97 1.99
CA ILE A 232 1.56 6.41 2.13
C ILE A 232 0.37 6.89 1.30
N ALA A 233 0.25 6.43 0.04
CA ALA A 233 -0.90 6.73 -0.80
C ALA A 233 -2.22 6.25 -0.16
N LYS A 234 -2.21 5.03 0.41
CA LYS A 234 -3.34 4.49 1.20
C LYS A 234 -3.73 5.41 2.34
N ALA A 235 -2.75 5.86 3.14
CA ALA A 235 -2.98 6.74 4.28
C ALA A 235 -3.56 8.10 3.86
N ILE A 236 -3.03 8.71 2.79
CA ILE A 236 -3.52 10.01 2.28
C ILE A 236 -4.97 9.94 1.83
N ILE A 237 -5.36 8.90 1.10
CA ILE A 237 -6.75 8.75 0.65
C ILE A 237 -7.69 8.47 1.82
N ALA A 238 -7.27 7.62 2.75
CA ALA A 238 -8.02 7.38 3.99
C ALA A 238 -8.22 8.69 4.77
N ASN A 239 -7.20 9.54 4.82
CA ASN A 239 -7.27 10.84 5.46
C ASN A 239 -8.23 11.80 4.75
N ALA A 240 -8.10 11.93 3.42
CA ALA A 240 -8.95 12.81 2.63
C ALA A 240 -10.43 12.40 2.71
N LEU A 241 -10.74 11.10 2.68
CA LEU A 241 -12.09 10.59 2.93
C LEU A 241 -12.57 10.92 4.34
N LYS A 242 -11.72 10.76 5.36
CA LYS A 242 -12.11 11.07 6.75
C LYS A 242 -12.35 12.57 6.97
N GLU A 243 -11.55 13.44 6.37
CA GLU A 243 -11.64 14.89 6.52
C GLU A 243 -12.80 15.51 5.73
N ARG A 244 -13.17 14.91 4.60
CA ARG A 244 -14.10 15.53 3.64
C ARG A 244 -15.38 14.75 3.40
N SER A 245 -15.49 13.51 3.88
CA SER A 245 -16.74 12.77 3.73
C SER A 245 -17.84 13.49 4.51
N GLU A 246 -18.95 13.72 3.83
CA GLU A 246 -20.12 14.39 4.39
C GLU A 246 -20.97 13.45 5.27
N PHE A 247 -20.64 12.15 5.34
CA PHE A 247 -21.54 11.12 5.87
C PHE A 247 -20.95 10.28 7.01
N GLU A 248 -21.50 10.46 8.21
CA GLU A 248 -21.12 9.64 9.37
C GLU A 248 -21.78 8.24 9.38
N ALA A 249 -22.91 8.06 8.70
CA ALA A 249 -23.76 6.87 8.79
C ALA A 249 -23.44 5.73 7.79
N GLY A 250 -22.40 5.87 6.95
CA GLY A 250 -22.12 4.95 5.85
C GLY A 250 -22.78 5.39 4.53
N GLY A 251 -22.61 4.59 3.48
CA GLY A 251 -23.04 4.94 2.13
C GLY A 251 -22.37 4.09 1.05
N THR A 252 -22.31 4.64 -0.16
CA THR A 252 -21.59 4.09 -1.31
C THR A 252 -20.55 5.10 -1.80
N LEU A 253 -19.34 4.63 -2.05
CA LEU A 253 -18.25 5.37 -2.65
C LEU A 253 -17.87 4.73 -3.98
N ARG A 254 -17.56 5.57 -4.97
CA ARG A 254 -16.97 5.16 -6.24
C ARG A 254 -15.68 5.92 -6.48
N LEU A 255 -14.55 5.22 -6.53
CA LEU A 255 -13.25 5.75 -6.91
C LEU A 255 -13.06 5.56 -8.41
N THR A 256 -12.92 6.65 -9.13
CA THR A 256 -12.55 6.66 -10.56
C THR A 256 -11.26 7.43 -10.76
N GLY A 257 -10.49 7.12 -11.80
CA GLY A 257 -9.29 7.89 -12.10
C GLY A 257 -8.26 7.15 -12.91
N THR A 258 -7.07 7.74 -12.96
CA THR A 258 -5.92 7.19 -13.69
C THR A 258 -4.64 7.24 -12.87
N ILE A 259 -3.80 6.22 -13.06
CA ILE A 259 -2.39 6.21 -12.66
C ILE A 259 -1.56 6.18 -13.95
N ALA A 260 -0.88 7.28 -14.25
CA ALA A 260 -0.06 7.38 -15.45
C ALA A 260 1.26 6.62 -15.26
N THR A 261 1.69 5.85 -16.25
CA THR A 261 2.97 5.13 -16.26
C THR A 261 3.72 5.36 -17.57
N ASP A 262 4.92 4.80 -17.72
CA ASP A 262 5.66 4.83 -19.00
C ASP A 262 5.08 3.88 -20.06
N HIS A 263 4.16 2.97 -19.67
CA HIS A 263 3.53 1.99 -20.56
C HIS A 263 2.02 2.18 -20.67
N GLY A 264 1.56 3.42 -20.49
CA GLY A 264 0.14 3.79 -20.57
C GLY A 264 -0.49 4.08 -19.22
N ASP A 265 -1.79 4.34 -19.24
CA ASP A 265 -2.55 4.76 -18.06
C ASP A 265 -3.35 3.57 -17.51
N LEU A 266 -3.12 3.26 -16.23
CA LEU A 266 -3.98 2.37 -15.48
C LEU A 266 -5.26 3.12 -15.10
N ARG A 267 -6.41 2.58 -15.49
CA ARG A 267 -7.74 3.12 -15.21
C ARG A 267 -8.30 2.45 -13.96
N LEU A 268 -8.87 3.26 -13.08
CA LEU A 268 -9.52 2.79 -11.86
C LEU A 268 -11.02 3.04 -11.93
N ASP A 269 -11.81 2.05 -11.54
CA ASP A 269 -13.25 2.13 -11.32
C ASP A 269 -13.65 1.15 -10.20
N GLU A 270 -13.40 1.60 -8.98
CA GLU A 270 -13.56 0.81 -7.76
C GLU A 270 -14.77 1.29 -6.96
N TRP A 271 -15.44 0.34 -6.31
CA TRP A 271 -16.66 0.61 -5.54
C TRP A 271 -16.51 0.12 -4.10
N ALA A 272 -17.08 0.86 -3.16
CA ALA A 272 -17.24 0.42 -1.79
C ALA A 272 -18.60 0.83 -1.28
N ALA A 273 -19.31 -0.07 -0.63
CA ALA A 273 -20.59 0.21 -0.01
C ALA A 273 -20.67 -0.47 1.35
N HIS A 274 -20.96 0.30 2.39
CA HIS A 274 -21.02 -0.22 3.75
C HIS A 274 -21.96 0.61 4.62
N PRO A 275 -22.74 -0.02 5.53
CA PRO A 275 -23.64 0.68 6.45
C PRO A 275 -22.94 1.41 7.60
N THR A 276 -21.61 1.47 7.60
CA THR A 276 -20.85 2.21 8.60
C THR A 276 -19.72 2.94 7.89
N SER A 277 -19.59 4.24 8.15
CA SER A 277 -18.54 5.10 7.59
C SER A 277 -17.13 4.57 7.89
N THR A 278 -16.92 4.02 9.08
CA THR A 278 -15.63 3.47 9.54
C THR A 278 -15.08 2.33 8.68
N ARG A 279 -15.94 1.60 7.95
CA ARG A 279 -15.53 0.48 7.09
C ARG A 279 -15.63 0.79 5.60
N LEU A 280 -16.10 1.99 5.25
CA LEU A 280 -16.39 2.37 3.89
C LEU A 280 -15.12 2.68 3.06
N ALA A 281 -14.11 3.29 3.69
CA ALA A 281 -12.86 3.66 3.01
C ALA A 281 -11.90 2.47 2.77
N GLY A 282 -12.01 1.41 3.58
CA GLY A 282 -11.08 0.28 3.58
C GLY A 282 -10.92 -0.40 2.21
N PRO A 283 -12.00 -0.81 1.54
CA PRO A 283 -11.92 -1.46 0.23
C PRO A 283 -11.25 -0.58 -0.84
N LEU A 284 -11.60 0.71 -0.95
CA LEU A 284 -11.02 1.60 -1.96
C LEU A 284 -9.52 1.85 -1.74
N THR A 285 -9.15 2.16 -0.49
CA THR A 285 -7.75 2.42 -0.13
C THR A 285 -6.90 1.16 -0.25
N GLY A 286 -7.47 -0.01 0.06
CA GLY A 286 -6.86 -1.32 -0.16
C GLY A 286 -6.66 -1.65 -1.64
N ALA A 287 -7.67 -1.42 -2.48
CA ALA A 287 -7.60 -1.65 -3.92
C ALA A 287 -6.48 -0.81 -4.55
N LEU A 288 -6.43 0.50 -4.28
CA LEU A 288 -5.36 1.35 -4.79
C LEU A 288 -3.98 0.90 -4.32
N ALA A 289 -3.81 0.61 -3.03
CA ALA A 289 -2.55 0.10 -2.50
C ALA A 289 -2.14 -1.21 -3.21
N GLY A 290 -3.10 -2.08 -3.51
CA GLY A 290 -2.90 -3.30 -4.30
C GLY A 290 -2.39 -3.00 -5.71
N TYR A 291 -3.06 -2.10 -6.45
CA TYR A 291 -2.62 -1.67 -7.78
C TYR A 291 -1.20 -1.10 -7.77
N LEU A 292 -0.91 -0.18 -6.84
CA LEU A 292 0.41 0.41 -6.68
C LEU A 292 1.46 -0.64 -6.32
N ASN A 293 1.14 -1.56 -5.41
CA ASN A 293 2.04 -2.64 -5.04
C ASN A 293 2.35 -3.57 -6.22
N THR A 294 1.34 -3.93 -7.02
CA THR A 294 1.53 -4.71 -8.24
C THR A 294 2.37 -3.96 -9.27
N LEU A 295 2.13 -2.67 -9.50
CA LEU A 295 2.95 -1.88 -10.42
C LEU A 295 4.41 -1.80 -9.94
N ILE A 296 4.63 -1.50 -8.66
CA ILE A 296 5.96 -1.12 -8.14
C ILE A 296 6.81 -2.35 -7.76
N ASN A 297 6.18 -3.38 -7.22
CA ASN A 297 6.83 -4.56 -6.64
C ASN A 297 6.56 -5.84 -7.46
N ASN A 298 6.31 -5.69 -8.76
CA ASN A 298 6.34 -6.84 -9.68
C ASN A 298 7.78 -7.37 -9.88
N PRO A 299 7.93 -8.64 -10.28
CA PRO A 299 9.23 -9.27 -10.50
C PRO A 299 9.80 -9.09 -11.91
N ILE A 300 9.07 -8.43 -12.83
CA ILE A 300 9.46 -8.27 -14.24
C ILE A 300 10.37 -7.05 -14.41
N GLY A 301 10.06 -5.95 -13.72
CA GLY A 301 10.86 -4.73 -13.72
C GLY A 301 10.19 -3.58 -12.97
N SER A 302 10.84 -2.41 -12.90
CA SER A 302 10.30 -1.28 -12.14
C SER A 302 9.34 -0.45 -12.99
N LEU A 303 8.06 -0.44 -12.64
CA LEU A 303 7.09 0.53 -13.16
C LEU A 303 6.90 1.66 -12.15
N ARG A 304 7.39 2.86 -12.50
CA ARG A 304 7.21 4.05 -11.68
C ARG A 304 5.94 4.80 -12.13
N PRO A 305 4.96 5.03 -11.24
CA PRO A 305 3.88 5.97 -11.53
C PRO A 305 4.46 7.37 -11.81
N ARG A 306 3.92 8.06 -12.81
CA ARG A 306 4.28 9.44 -13.17
C ARG A 306 3.33 10.46 -12.55
N ALA A 307 2.06 10.10 -12.40
CA ALA A 307 1.03 10.93 -11.79
C ALA A 307 -0.17 10.07 -11.39
N MET A 308 -0.98 10.55 -10.45
CA MET A 308 -2.25 9.94 -10.06
C MET A 308 -3.33 11.01 -10.02
N ASN A 309 -4.39 10.81 -10.81
CA ASN A 309 -5.55 11.71 -10.86
C ASN A 309 -6.79 10.91 -10.50
N LEU A 310 -7.29 11.10 -9.28
CA LEU A 310 -8.32 10.29 -8.66
C LEU A 310 -9.53 11.15 -8.28
N LYS A 311 -10.71 10.55 -8.34
CA LYS A 311 -11.96 11.16 -7.90
C LYS A 311 -12.79 10.14 -7.12
N ILE A 312 -13.30 10.53 -5.97
CA ILE A 312 -14.23 9.77 -5.16
C ILE A 312 -15.58 10.47 -5.19
N ALA A 313 -16.58 9.79 -5.75
CA ALA A 313 -17.97 10.20 -5.67
C ALA A 313 -18.65 9.50 -4.50
N GLU A 314 -19.39 10.26 -3.68
CA GLU A 314 -20.12 9.74 -2.52
C GLU A 314 -21.63 9.75 -2.75
N GLN A 315 -22.29 8.70 -2.30
CA GLN A 315 -23.74 8.54 -2.33
C GLN A 315 -24.24 8.07 -0.96
N ARG A 316 -25.33 8.68 -0.47
CA ARG A 316 -25.97 8.27 0.79
C ARG A 316 -26.66 6.91 0.69
N THR A 317 -27.14 6.55 -0.50
CA THR A 317 -27.75 5.25 -0.74
C THR A 317 -26.68 4.17 -0.64
N ILE A 318 -26.98 3.12 0.14
CA ILE A 318 -26.10 1.95 0.24
C ILE A 318 -26.48 1.00 -0.89
N GLU A 319 -25.78 1.12 -2.02
CA GLU A 319 -26.02 0.40 -3.26
C GLU A 319 -25.19 -0.89 -3.31
N VAL A 320 -25.43 -1.77 -2.34
CA VAL A 320 -24.84 -3.12 -2.32
C VAL A 320 -25.92 -4.18 -2.42
N GLU A 321 -25.65 -5.19 -3.23
CA GLU A 321 -26.44 -6.41 -3.27
C GLU A 321 -25.62 -7.58 -2.73
N SER A 322 -26.27 -8.47 -1.97
CA SER A 322 -25.64 -9.71 -1.54
C SER A 322 -26.30 -10.93 -2.18
N LEU A 323 -25.45 -11.89 -2.58
CA LEU A 323 -25.88 -13.18 -3.07
C LEU A 323 -26.53 -13.96 -1.91
N ARG A 324 -27.81 -14.37 -2.10
CA ARG A 324 -28.58 -15.08 -1.06
C ARG A 324 -28.84 -16.54 -1.36
N ASP A 325 -29.21 -16.83 -2.60
CA ASP A 325 -29.65 -18.16 -3.00
C ASP A 325 -29.29 -18.41 -4.46
N LEU A 326 -28.94 -19.65 -4.77
CA LEU A 326 -28.53 -20.11 -6.09
C LEU A 326 -29.33 -21.37 -6.42
N ARG A 327 -30.23 -21.27 -7.39
CA ARG A 327 -31.04 -22.39 -7.86
C ARG A 327 -30.63 -22.80 -9.27
N VAL A 328 -30.14 -24.02 -9.43
CA VAL A 328 -29.87 -24.61 -10.74
C VAL A 328 -31.16 -25.19 -11.30
N LEU A 329 -31.55 -24.80 -12.51
CA LEU A 329 -32.77 -25.33 -13.14
C LEU A 329 -32.59 -26.79 -13.60
N THR A 330 -31.39 -27.13 -14.06
CA THR A 330 -31.04 -28.47 -14.55
C THR A 330 -29.76 -28.96 -13.87
N PRO A 331 -29.86 -29.69 -12.74
CA PRO A 331 -28.67 -30.14 -11.98
C PRO A 331 -27.81 -31.16 -12.74
N ARG A 332 -28.41 -31.86 -13.71
CA ARG A 332 -27.73 -32.77 -14.63
C ARG A 332 -27.73 -32.16 -16.02
N VAL A 333 -26.55 -31.81 -16.53
CA VAL A 333 -26.38 -31.13 -17.81
C VAL A 333 -25.45 -31.95 -18.70
N ARG A 334 -25.77 -32.13 -19.98
CA ARG A 334 -24.84 -32.80 -20.90
C ARG A 334 -23.76 -31.85 -21.40
N ALA A 335 -22.59 -32.38 -21.71
CA ALA A 335 -21.59 -31.62 -22.45
C ALA A 335 -22.19 -31.08 -23.77
N GLY A 336 -22.05 -29.77 -24.02
CA GLY A 336 -22.64 -29.07 -25.15
C GLY A 336 -23.97 -28.36 -24.86
N GLU A 337 -24.66 -28.71 -23.76
CA GLU A 337 -25.91 -28.07 -23.34
C GLU A 337 -25.65 -26.78 -22.54
N GLU A 338 -26.72 -26.00 -22.38
CA GLU A 338 -26.73 -24.78 -21.57
C GLU A 338 -27.19 -25.11 -20.14
N VAL A 339 -26.41 -24.69 -19.15
CA VAL A 339 -26.83 -24.67 -17.76
C VAL A 339 -27.44 -23.31 -17.46
N VAL A 340 -28.59 -23.31 -16.79
CA VAL A 340 -29.28 -22.09 -16.38
C VAL A 340 -29.41 -22.09 -14.87
N VAL A 341 -29.02 -20.97 -14.26
CA VAL A 341 -29.14 -20.74 -12.83
C VAL A 341 -29.97 -19.49 -12.55
N ILE A 342 -30.72 -19.53 -11.47
CA ILE A 342 -31.44 -18.38 -10.93
C ILE A 342 -30.73 -17.97 -9.65
N VAL A 343 -30.25 -16.74 -9.64
CA VAL A 343 -29.55 -16.12 -8.52
C VAL A 343 -30.50 -15.15 -7.84
N ARG A 344 -30.68 -15.27 -6.52
CA ARG A 344 -31.39 -14.27 -5.73
C ARG A 344 -30.39 -13.30 -5.13
N LEU A 345 -30.59 -12.03 -5.43
CA LEU A 345 -29.83 -10.91 -4.89
C LEU A 345 -30.73 -10.13 -3.94
N ARG A 346 -30.18 -9.77 -2.78
CA ARG A 346 -30.87 -8.92 -1.81
C ARG A 346 -30.15 -7.59 -1.69
N ARG A 347 -30.88 -6.51 -1.93
CA ARG A 347 -30.40 -5.14 -1.69
C ARG A 347 -30.27 -4.86 -0.20
N TYR A 348 -29.31 -4.04 0.18
CA TYR A 348 -29.21 -3.56 1.56
C TYR A 348 -30.50 -2.84 1.98
N GLN A 349 -31.16 -3.35 3.03
CA GLN A 349 -32.47 -2.89 3.51
C GLN A 349 -33.56 -2.77 2.41
N GLY A 350 -33.40 -3.49 1.31
CA GLY A 350 -34.32 -3.44 0.17
C GLY A 350 -34.93 -4.80 -0.15
N GLY A 351 -35.69 -4.82 -1.25
CA GLY A 351 -36.28 -6.04 -1.79
C GLY A 351 -35.25 -7.00 -2.38
N GLU A 352 -35.72 -8.21 -2.68
CA GLU A 352 -34.97 -9.20 -3.43
C GLU A 352 -35.32 -9.15 -4.90
N ARG A 353 -34.34 -9.44 -5.76
CA ARG A 353 -34.56 -9.64 -7.19
C ARG A 353 -33.89 -10.91 -7.66
N GLN A 354 -34.42 -11.47 -8.75
CA GLN A 354 -33.87 -12.67 -9.38
C GLN A 354 -33.12 -12.28 -10.65
N LEU A 355 -31.92 -12.81 -10.80
CA LEU A 355 -31.17 -12.80 -12.05
C LEU A 355 -31.14 -14.22 -12.62
N ARG A 356 -31.42 -14.34 -13.92
CA ARG A 356 -31.23 -15.57 -14.66
C ARG A 356 -29.86 -15.48 -15.35
N LEU A 357 -28.94 -16.34 -14.96
CA LEU A 357 -27.64 -16.49 -15.60
C LEU A 357 -27.61 -17.80 -16.36
N SER A 358 -26.89 -17.84 -17.48
CA SER A 358 -26.67 -19.07 -18.21
C SER A 358 -25.24 -19.19 -18.70
N MET A 359 -24.85 -20.43 -18.98
CA MET A 359 -23.51 -20.78 -19.43
C MET A 359 -23.58 -22.06 -20.24
N LYS A 360 -22.91 -22.07 -21.39
CA LYS A 360 -22.77 -23.27 -22.21
C LYS A 360 -21.62 -24.14 -21.70
N ILE A 361 -21.89 -25.41 -21.45
CA ILE A 361 -20.84 -26.39 -21.13
C ILE A 361 -20.19 -26.82 -22.46
N PRO A 362 -18.86 -26.72 -22.63
CA PRO A 362 -18.20 -27.18 -23.83
C PRO A 362 -18.49 -28.65 -24.14
N ARG A 363 -18.60 -29.00 -25.43
CA ARG A 363 -18.81 -30.41 -25.87
C ARG A 363 -17.65 -31.33 -25.47
N ALA A 364 -16.44 -30.77 -25.34
CA ALA A 364 -15.23 -31.50 -24.95
C ALA A 364 -15.12 -31.73 -23.43
N THR A 365 -16.05 -31.23 -22.63
CA THR A 365 -15.99 -31.39 -21.17
C THR A 365 -16.17 -32.86 -20.79
N VAL A 366 -15.18 -33.42 -20.09
CA VAL A 366 -15.23 -34.80 -19.59
C VAL A 366 -16.39 -34.95 -18.60
N PRO A 367 -17.23 -36.01 -18.68
CA PRO A 367 -18.32 -36.25 -17.73
C PRO A 367 -17.84 -36.40 -16.27
N GLY A 368 -18.74 -36.12 -15.33
CA GLY A 368 -18.49 -36.27 -13.89
C GLY A 368 -18.94 -35.07 -13.06
N PRO A 369 -18.73 -35.12 -11.73
CA PRO A 369 -19.15 -34.07 -10.82
C PRO A 369 -18.38 -32.77 -11.08
N ALA A 370 -19.07 -31.64 -10.89
CA ALA A 370 -18.53 -30.30 -10.96
C ALA A 370 -19.27 -29.38 -9.98
N GLN A 371 -18.76 -28.17 -9.78
CA GLN A 371 -19.43 -27.13 -9.00
C GLN A 371 -19.69 -25.91 -9.88
N LEU A 372 -20.90 -25.37 -9.79
CA LEU A 372 -21.24 -24.06 -10.32
C LEU A 372 -21.04 -23.01 -9.24
N HIS A 373 -20.23 -22.01 -9.53
CA HIS A 373 -19.98 -20.87 -8.66
C HIS A 373 -20.59 -19.61 -9.26
N VAL A 374 -21.25 -18.82 -8.42
CA VAL A 374 -21.59 -17.43 -8.73
C VAL A 374 -20.74 -16.54 -7.85
N CYS A 375 -19.95 -15.69 -8.48
CA CYS A 375 -18.95 -14.84 -7.83
C CYS A 375 -18.93 -13.44 -8.43
N THR A 376 -18.28 -12.52 -7.71
CA THR A 376 -17.99 -11.16 -8.18
C THR A 376 -16.85 -11.16 -9.19
N GLY A 377 -16.71 -10.07 -9.95
CA GLY A 377 -15.60 -9.87 -10.89
C GLY A 377 -14.23 -10.03 -10.24
N SER A 378 -14.04 -9.46 -9.04
CA SER A 378 -12.77 -9.59 -8.32
C SER A 378 -12.43 -11.05 -7.97
N LEU A 379 -13.42 -11.84 -7.55
CA LEU A 379 -13.23 -13.26 -7.26
C LEU A 379 -13.08 -14.11 -8.54
N LEU A 380 -13.65 -13.67 -9.67
CA LEU A 380 -13.38 -14.25 -10.98
C LEU A 380 -11.91 -14.04 -11.38
N ASP A 381 -11.35 -12.85 -11.17
CA ASP A 381 -9.94 -12.57 -11.48
C ASP A 381 -9.00 -13.52 -10.73
N GLU A 382 -9.31 -13.82 -9.46
CA GLU A 382 -8.55 -14.77 -8.63
C GLU A 382 -8.73 -16.22 -9.10
N ALA A 383 -9.96 -16.60 -9.47
CA ALA A 383 -10.25 -17.91 -10.05
C ALA A 383 -9.51 -18.15 -11.37
N ASP A 384 -9.44 -17.14 -12.23
CA ASP A 384 -8.73 -17.22 -13.50
C ASP A 384 -7.23 -17.44 -13.28
N GLN A 385 -6.65 -16.89 -12.21
CA GLN A 385 -5.25 -17.17 -11.85
C GLN A 385 -5.05 -18.61 -11.38
N LEU A 386 -5.88 -19.07 -10.45
CA LEU A 386 -5.78 -20.43 -9.90
C LEU A 386 -5.97 -21.52 -10.96
N THR A 387 -6.74 -21.22 -12.00
CA THR A 387 -7.07 -22.17 -13.08
C THR A 387 -6.21 -21.99 -14.33
N GLY A 388 -5.23 -21.08 -14.32
CA GLY A 388 -4.33 -20.82 -15.46
C GLY A 388 -4.97 -20.07 -16.64
N HIS A 389 -6.12 -19.43 -16.43
CA HIS A 389 -6.84 -18.64 -17.45
C HIS A 389 -6.63 -17.13 -17.35
N GLY A 390 -5.88 -16.69 -16.34
CA GLY A 390 -5.45 -15.31 -16.13
C GLY A 390 -3.93 -15.22 -16.02
N GLU A 391 -3.22 -15.83 -16.98
CA GLU A 391 -1.75 -15.90 -16.94
C GLU A 391 -1.15 -14.52 -16.67
N PRO A 392 -0.23 -14.41 -15.70
CA PRO A 392 0.46 -13.17 -15.42
C PRO A 392 1.26 -12.74 -16.66
N PRO A 393 1.33 -11.43 -16.96
CA PRO A 393 2.18 -10.94 -18.03
C PRO A 393 3.64 -11.33 -17.79
N ARG A 394 4.37 -11.60 -18.87
CA ARG A 394 5.82 -11.89 -18.84
C ARG A 394 6.68 -10.69 -19.25
N ARG A 395 6.04 -9.60 -19.66
CA ARG A 395 6.67 -8.38 -20.15
C ARG A 395 6.09 -7.17 -19.43
N ILE A 396 6.96 -6.20 -19.14
CA ILE A 396 6.61 -5.04 -18.33
C ILE A 396 5.54 -4.17 -19.01
N GLU A 397 5.55 -4.10 -20.35
CA GLU A 397 4.61 -3.28 -21.11
C GLU A 397 3.16 -3.79 -20.99
N ALA A 398 2.98 -5.09 -20.71
CA ALA A 398 1.66 -5.72 -20.62
C ALA A 398 1.04 -5.65 -19.23
N ILE A 399 1.76 -5.18 -18.20
CA ILE A 399 1.24 -5.12 -16.82
C ILE A 399 0.06 -4.15 -16.72
N VAL A 400 0.14 -2.99 -17.37
CA VAL A 400 -0.92 -1.97 -17.32
C VAL A 400 -2.19 -2.49 -17.98
N ASP A 401 -2.08 -3.08 -19.18
CA ASP A 401 -3.21 -3.69 -19.88
C ASP A 401 -3.85 -4.82 -19.06
N TRP A 402 -3.03 -5.69 -18.47
CA TRP A 402 -3.50 -6.78 -17.62
C TRP A 402 -4.20 -6.32 -16.32
N LEU A 403 -3.81 -5.15 -15.79
CA LEU A 403 -4.53 -4.53 -14.68
C LEU A 403 -5.82 -3.83 -15.15
N ASN A 404 -5.83 -3.27 -16.36
CA ASN A 404 -6.98 -2.64 -16.99
C ASN A 404 -8.08 -3.64 -17.42
N ASP A 405 -7.68 -4.90 -17.67
CA ASP A 405 -8.57 -6.02 -18.01
C ASP A 405 -9.25 -6.65 -16.77
N ARG A 406 -8.99 -6.12 -15.57
CA ARG A 406 -9.63 -6.59 -14.35
C ARG A 406 -11.13 -6.39 -14.38
N HIS A 407 -11.82 -7.33 -13.74
CA HIS A 407 -13.26 -7.27 -13.61
C HIS A 407 -13.67 -6.42 -12.40
N SER A 408 -14.62 -5.51 -12.61
CA SER A 408 -15.10 -4.60 -11.57
C SER A 408 -15.91 -5.37 -10.50
N PRO A 409 -15.92 -4.92 -9.23
CA PRO A 409 -16.72 -5.53 -8.16
C PRO A 409 -18.25 -5.53 -8.42
N ASN A 410 -18.74 -4.73 -9.37
CA ASN A 410 -20.14 -4.74 -9.78
C ASN A 410 -20.46 -5.79 -10.85
N GLN A 411 -19.48 -6.55 -11.34
CA GLN A 411 -19.70 -7.63 -12.29
C GLN A 411 -19.97 -8.94 -11.56
N LEU A 412 -20.90 -9.73 -12.07
CA LEU A 412 -21.21 -11.08 -11.62
C LEU A 412 -20.85 -12.09 -12.70
N ALA A 413 -20.21 -13.18 -12.29
CA ALA A 413 -19.80 -14.27 -13.17
C ALA A 413 -20.39 -15.61 -12.71
N LEU A 414 -20.72 -16.46 -13.68
CA LEU A 414 -21.03 -17.88 -13.49
C LEU A 414 -19.83 -18.70 -13.95
N LEU A 415 -19.30 -19.55 -13.08
CA LEU A 415 -18.14 -20.40 -13.34
C LEU A 415 -18.48 -21.87 -13.08
N ALA A 416 -18.07 -22.78 -13.96
CA ALA A 416 -18.05 -24.21 -13.69
C ALA A 416 -16.62 -24.66 -13.38
N LEU A 417 -16.40 -25.22 -12.19
CA LEU A 417 -15.11 -25.74 -11.76
C LEU A 417 -15.20 -27.23 -11.41
N ARG A 418 -14.08 -27.94 -11.55
CA ARG A 418 -13.88 -29.31 -11.08
C ARG A 418 -12.65 -29.38 -10.18
N GLY A 419 -12.74 -30.14 -9.09
CA GLY A 419 -11.68 -30.25 -8.09
C GLY A 419 -11.74 -29.12 -7.05
N GLY A 420 -11.14 -29.36 -5.88
CA GLY A 420 -11.31 -28.51 -4.68
C GLY A 420 -12.73 -28.51 -4.11
N ASP A 421 -12.92 -27.99 -2.89
CA ASP A 421 -14.25 -27.75 -2.34
C ASP A 421 -14.63 -26.25 -2.41
N ALA A 422 -15.91 -25.93 -2.20
CA ALA A 422 -16.40 -24.56 -2.28
C ALA A 422 -15.77 -23.62 -1.23
N ARG A 423 -15.35 -24.17 -0.08
CA ARG A 423 -14.70 -23.40 0.99
C ARG A 423 -13.28 -23.04 0.57
N SER A 424 -12.53 -23.98 0.01
CA SER A 424 -11.20 -23.75 -0.56
C SER A 424 -11.21 -22.66 -1.64
N PHE A 425 -12.28 -22.57 -2.44
CA PHE A 425 -12.43 -21.52 -3.45
C PHE A 425 -12.71 -20.14 -2.82
N ALA A 426 -13.58 -20.07 -1.80
CA ALA A 426 -13.89 -18.82 -1.10
C ALA A 426 -12.71 -18.33 -0.25
N GLU A 427 -11.93 -19.23 0.34
CA GLU A 427 -10.72 -18.93 1.12
C GLU A 427 -9.56 -18.47 0.21
N ALA A 428 -9.40 -19.09 -0.96
CA ALA A 428 -8.44 -18.62 -1.96
C ALA A 428 -8.80 -17.22 -2.50
N GLY A 429 -10.11 -16.92 -2.50
CA GLY A 429 -10.76 -15.65 -2.88
C GLY A 429 -10.51 -14.42 -1.99
N SER A 430 -9.79 -14.60 -0.88
CA SER A 430 -9.66 -13.61 0.20
C SER A 430 -8.30 -12.91 0.20
N LEU A 431 -7.39 -13.28 -0.70
CA LEU A 431 -5.99 -12.86 -0.66
C LEU A 431 -5.77 -11.72 -1.64
N THR A 432 -5.83 -10.49 -1.12
CA THR A 432 -5.33 -9.28 -1.81
C THR A 432 -3.84 -9.38 -2.23
N SER A 433 -3.13 -10.44 -1.84
CA SER A 433 -1.76 -10.81 -2.23
C SER A 433 -1.65 -11.71 -3.49
N GLY A 434 -2.74 -12.32 -3.97
CA GLY A 434 -2.67 -13.41 -4.97
C GLY A 434 -2.04 -13.03 -6.32
N ARG A 435 -2.15 -11.76 -6.76
CA ARG A 435 -1.58 -11.33 -8.05
C ARG A 435 -0.06 -11.12 -8.01
N ILE A 436 0.52 -10.74 -6.87
CA ILE A 436 1.99 -10.62 -6.74
C ILE A 436 2.61 -11.99 -6.73
N GLU A 437 1.99 -12.93 -6.02
CA GLU A 437 2.34 -14.36 -6.08
C GLU A 437 2.20 -14.88 -7.52
N ALA A 438 1.12 -14.53 -8.24
CA ALA A 438 0.98 -14.91 -9.64
C ALA A 438 2.14 -14.39 -10.51
N LEU A 439 2.52 -13.11 -10.37
CA LEU A 439 3.64 -12.53 -11.11
C LEU A 439 5.00 -13.16 -10.72
N ALA A 440 5.19 -13.52 -9.44
CA ALA A 440 6.43 -14.12 -8.90
C ALA A 440 6.66 -15.59 -9.32
N GLY A 441 5.72 -16.16 -10.06
CA GLY A 441 5.68 -17.58 -10.38
C GLY A 441 5.06 -18.40 -9.23
N PRO A 442 4.76 -19.69 -9.45
CA PRO A 442 4.06 -20.50 -8.47
C PRO A 442 4.94 -20.73 -7.23
N SER A 443 4.83 -19.86 -6.22
CA SER A 443 5.43 -20.04 -4.90
C SER A 443 4.36 -19.99 -3.80
N LEU A 444 3.43 -20.92 -3.85
CA LEU A 444 2.70 -21.45 -2.71
C LEU A 444 2.46 -22.92 -3.02
N ASP A 445 2.46 -23.75 -1.99
CA ASP A 445 2.16 -25.19 -2.05
C ASP A 445 0.82 -25.42 -2.78
N SER A 446 0.83 -25.46 -4.11
CA SER A 446 -0.36 -25.63 -4.97
C SER A 446 -0.87 -27.08 -4.94
N ARG A 447 -0.47 -27.84 -3.92
CA ARG A 447 -0.71 -29.28 -3.79
C ARG A 447 -2.02 -29.64 -3.09
N SER A 448 -2.79 -28.69 -2.57
CA SER A 448 -4.04 -29.03 -1.86
C SER A 448 -5.32 -28.89 -2.68
N HIS A 449 -5.41 -28.03 -3.71
CA HIS A 449 -6.65 -27.88 -4.49
C HIS A 449 -6.38 -27.59 -5.97
N SER A 450 -6.30 -28.63 -6.80
CA SER A 450 -6.32 -28.46 -8.26
C SER A 450 -7.73 -28.12 -8.72
N PHE A 451 -7.99 -26.85 -9.02
CA PHE A 451 -9.23 -26.42 -9.68
C PHE A 451 -9.03 -26.43 -11.20
N GLN A 452 -9.92 -27.10 -11.91
CA GLN A 452 -10.00 -27.05 -13.36
C GLN A 452 -11.23 -26.22 -13.76
N ARG A 453 -11.03 -25.14 -14.53
CA ARG A 453 -12.14 -24.39 -15.12
C ARG A 453 -12.73 -25.16 -16.29
N LEU A 454 -14.02 -25.45 -16.23
CA LEU A 454 -14.75 -26.16 -17.27
C LEU A 454 -15.47 -25.19 -18.23
N ALA A 455 -16.03 -24.11 -17.69
CA ALA A 455 -16.76 -23.11 -18.45
C ALA A 455 -16.88 -21.79 -17.67
N ARG A 456 -17.13 -20.69 -18.39
CA ARG A 456 -17.50 -19.38 -17.84
C ARG A 456 -18.70 -18.82 -18.63
N GLY A 457 -19.70 -18.30 -17.92
CA GLY A 457 -20.81 -17.58 -18.52
C GLY A 457 -20.47 -16.13 -18.85
N ASP A 458 -21.42 -15.40 -19.40
CA ASP A 458 -21.26 -13.96 -19.63
C ASP A 458 -21.25 -13.19 -18.31
N LEU A 459 -20.56 -12.05 -18.32
CA LEU A 459 -20.51 -11.14 -17.19
C LEU A 459 -21.78 -10.31 -17.15
N VAL A 460 -22.44 -10.29 -16.00
CA VAL A 460 -23.59 -9.41 -15.77
C VAL A 460 -23.16 -8.20 -14.98
N ILE A 461 -23.37 -7.00 -15.54
CA ILE A 461 -23.09 -5.73 -14.88
C ILE A 461 -24.24 -5.40 -13.93
N ASN A 462 -23.91 -5.12 -12.67
CA ASN A 462 -24.83 -4.67 -11.65
C ASN A 462 -24.74 -3.15 -11.47
N PRO A 463 -25.84 -2.45 -11.07
CA PRO A 463 -25.80 -1.01 -10.82
C PRO A 463 -24.85 -0.59 -9.67
N GLY A 464 -24.55 -1.51 -8.75
CA GLY A 464 -23.60 -1.30 -7.65
C GLY A 464 -22.85 -2.59 -7.28
N PRO A 465 -21.90 -2.53 -6.34
CA PRO A 465 -21.10 -3.69 -5.93
C PRO A 465 -21.98 -4.87 -5.48
N VAL A 466 -21.53 -6.08 -5.82
CA VAL A 466 -22.13 -7.32 -5.31
C VAL A 466 -21.19 -7.95 -4.29
N THR A 467 -21.75 -8.61 -3.30
CA THR A 467 -20.99 -9.29 -2.23
C THR A 467 -21.44 -10.72 -2.04
N GLY A 468 -20.50 -11.55 -1.60
CA GLY A 468 -20.71 -12.97 -1.33
C GLY A 468 -20.27 -13.87 -2.48
N HIS A 469 -20.48 -15.15 -2.25
CA HIS A 469 -20.18 -16.24 -3.16
C HIS A 469 -21.17 -17.36 -2.88
N LEU A 470 -21.64 -18.02 -3.94
CA LEU A 470 -22.50 -19.20 -3.82
C LEU A 470 -21.95 -20.29 -4.72
N ALA A 471 -22.03 -21.53 -4.25
CA ALA A 471 -21.63 -22.71 -5.00
C ALA A 471 -22.72 -23.79 -4.90
N VAL A 472 -23.01 -24.47 -6.02
CA VAL A 472 -23.95 -25.60 -6.07
C VAL A 472 -23.33 -26.74 -6.88
N PRO A 473 -23.38 -28.00 -6.40
CA PRO A 473 -22.91 -29.14 -7.17
C PRO A 473 -23.81 -29.41 -8.39
N ILE A 474 -23.18 -29.84 -9.48
CA ILE A 474 -23.84 -30.33 -10.70
C ILE A 474 -23.17 -31.60 -11.20
N ASP A 475 -23.91 -32.39 -11.98
CA ASP A 475 -23.36 -33.55 -12.68
C ASP A 475 -23.32 -33.27 -14.19
N ILE A 476 -22.12 -33.40 -14.78
CA ILE A 476 -21.94 -33.29 -16.22
C ILE A 476 -22.07 -34.69 -16.82
N LEU A 477 -23.07 -34.88 -17.66
CA LEU A 477 -23.34 -36.12 -18.38
C LEU A 477 -22.60 -36.16 -19.73
N PRO A 478 -22.38 -37.35 -20.31
CA PRO A 478 -21.86 -37.49 -21.67
C PRO A 478 -22.68 -36.69 -22.69
N GLY A 479 -22.00 -36.08 -23.67
CA GLY A 479 -22.65 -35.43 -24.80
C GLY A 479 -23.47 -36.43 -25.62
N VAL A 480 -24.50 -35.93 -26.31
CA VAL A 480 -25.19 -36.72 -27.34
C VAL A 480 -24.26 -36.79 -28.55
N GLN A 481 -23.95 -38.01 -29.01
CA GLN A 481 -23.12 -38.24 -30.21
C GLN A 481 -23.72 -37.58 -31.45
#